data_AF-A0A959TID2-F1
#
_entry.id   AF-A0A959TID2-F1
#
_cell.length_a   1.000
_cell.length_b   1.000
_cell.length_c   1.000
_cell.angle_alpha   90.00
_cell.angle_beta   90.00
_cell.angle_gamma   90.00
#
_symmetry.space_group_name_H-M   'P 1'
#
loop_
_entity.id
_entity.type
_entity.pdbx_description
1 polymer ?
#
loop_
_entity_poly.entity_id
_entity_poly.type
_entity_poly.pdbx_seq_one_letter_code
_entity_poly.pdbx_strand_id
1 'polypeptide(L)'
;VIENFRKKHPKPVLKSAWVDEAVFIGDDQIGVLSKLKGKEELIGDIIMLLQSPMMNVISGLQGSGGHKIAGLVKALEERAS
;
A
#
# COMPACT_ATOMS: atom_id res chain seq x y z
N VAL A 1 18.48 -8.03 -9.07
CA VAL A 1 19.64 -8.93 -9.36
C VAL A 1 20.96 -8.16 -9.47
N ILE A 2 21.08 -7.18 -10.37
CA ILE A 2 22.33 -6.40 -10.58
C ILE A 2 22.82 -5.74 -9.29
N GLU A 3 21.93 -5.12 -8.51
CA GLU A 3 22.27 -4.53 -7.20
C GLU A 3 22.95 -5.54 -6.26
N ASN A 4 22.44 -6.78 -6.19
CA ASN A 4 23.02 -7.83 -5.34
C ASN A 4 24.37 -8.34 -5.89
N PHE A 5 24.52 -8.41 -7.21
CA PHE A 5 25.78 -8.79 -7.84
C PHE A 5 26.89 -7.76 -7.55
N ARG A 6 26.54 -6.46 -7.58
CA ARG A 6 27.47 -5.34 -7.34
C ARG A 6 27.99 -5.22 -5.92
N LYS A 7 27.42 -5.96 -4.96
CA LYS A 7 27.95 -6.03 -3.58
C LYS A 7 29.30 -6.75 -3.50
N LYS A 8 29.55 -7.72 -4.39
CA LYS A 8 30.78 -8.54 -4.39
C LYS A 8 31.71 -8.24 -5.56
N HIS A 9 31.20 -7.57 -6.60
CA HIS A 9 31.95 -7.28 -7.81
C HIS A 9 31.78 -5.80 -8.19
N PRO A 10 32.85 -5.07 -8.55
CA PRO A 10 32.76 -3.65 -8.93
C PRO A 10 32.21 -3.41 -10.35
N LYS A 11 31.97 -4.47 -11.14
CA LYS A 11 31.44 -4.41 -12.51
C LYS A 11 30.35 -5.47 -12.68
N PRO A 12 29.38 -5.27 -13.59
CA PRO A 12 29.23 -4.17 -14.56
C PRO A 12 28.72 -2.86 -13.94
N VAL A 13 29.05 -1.73 -14.56
CA VAL A 13 28.54 -0.40 -14.17
C VAL A 13 27.28 -0.09 -14.98
N LEU A 14 26.21 0.32 -14.31
CA LEU A 14 25.02 0.82 -15.00
C LEU A 14 25.35 2.20 -15.58
N LYS A 15 25.20 2.31 -16.91
CA LYS A 15 25.35 3.60 -17.61
C LYS A 15 24.01 4.32 -17.69
N SER A 16 22.99 3.60 -18.15
CA SER A 16 21.63 4.11 -18.27
C SER A 16 20.62 2.98 -18.29
N ALA A 17 19.39 3.29 -17.91
CA ALA A 17 18.21 2.44 -18.08
C ALA A 17 17.06 3.28 -18.66
N TRP A 18 16.19 2.63 -19.43
CA TRP A 18 14.95 3.20 -19.92
C TRP A 18 13.81 2.32 -19.42
N VAL A 19 12.89 2.93 -18.66
CA VAL A 19 11.76 2.24 -18.01
C VAL A 19 10.58 3.19 -18.04
N ASP A 20 9.43 2.72 -18.54
CA ASP A 20 8.17 3.48 -18.60
C ASP A 20 8.35 4.94 -19.09
N GLU A 21 8.98 5.08 -20.26
CA GLU A 21 9.28 6.38 -20.90
C GLU A 21 10.26 7.29 -20.13
N ALA A 22 10.71 6.89 -18.95
CA ALA A 22 11.72 7.59 -18.17
C ALA A 22 13.13 7.07 -18.46
N VAL A 23 14.10 7.99 -18.47
CA VAL A 23 15.53 7.69 -18.62
C VAL A 23 16.22 7.88 -17.28
N PHE A 24 16.90 6.83 -16.82
CA PHE A 24 17.74 6.84 -15.63
C PHE A 24 19.19 6.77 -16.06
N ILE A 25 20.03 7.71 -15.64
CA ILE A 25 21.44 7.80 -16.06
C ILE A 25 22.33 7.69 -14.82
N GLY A 26 23.35 6.85 -14.89
CA GLY A 26 24.36 6.66 -13.83
C GLY A 26 24.20 5.37 -13.01
N ASP A 27 25.30 4.96 -12.37
CA ASP A 27 25.39 3.75 -11.55
C ASP A 27 24.64 3.90 -10.21
N ASP A 28 24.50 5.14 -9.75
CA ASP A 28 23.76 5.54 -8.56
C ASP A 28 22.25 5.23 -8.67
N GLN A 29 21.73 5.12 -9.90
CA GLN A 29 20.33 4.80 -10.16
C GLN A 29 19.99 3.32 -9.93
N ILE A 30 20.96 2.43 -9.73
CA ILE A 30 20.72 0.99 -9.48
C ILE A 30 19.77 0.77 -8.29
N GLY A 31 19.94 1.54 -7.21
CA GLY A 31 19.11 1.40 -6.02
C GLY A 31 17.68 1.94 -6.18
N VAL A 32 17.48 2.88 -7.09
CA VAL A 32 16.13 3.38 -7.46
C VAL A 32 15.44 2.32 -8.32
N LEU A 33 16.13 1.85 -9.37
CA LEU A 33 15.62 0.85 -10.30
C LEU A 33 15.31 -0.48 -9.61
N SER A 34 16.07 -0.88 -8.59
CA SER A 34 15.82 -2.12 -7.86
C SER A 34 14.59 -2.07 -6.95
N LYS A 35 14.12 -0.86 -6.61
CA LYS A 35 12.95 -0.61 -5.76
C LYS A 35 11.72 -0.18 -6.54
N LEU A 36 11.80 -0.08 -7.87
CA LEU A 36 10.63 0.21 -8.69
C LEU A 36 9.60 -0.90 -8.49
N LYS A 37 8.40 -0.47 -8.10
CA LYS A 37 7.27 -1.36 -7.86
C LYS A 37 6.81 -1.99 -9.16
N GLY A 38 6.45 -3.26 -9.10
CA GLY A 38 5.83 -3.95 -10.23
C GLY A 38 4.40 -3.47 -10.47
N LYS A 39 3.86 -3.77 -11.65
CA LYS A 39 2.47 -3.45 -12.03
C LYS A 39 1.45 -3.93 -10.99
N GLU A 40 1.58 -5.18 -10.53
CA GLU A 40 0.64 -5.78 -9.56
C GLU A 40 0.68 -5.09 -8.21
N GLU A 41 1.88 -4.71 -7.74
CA GLU A 41 2.06 -3.95 -6.50
C GLU A 41 1.44 -2.56 -6.60
N LEU A 42 1.65 -1.87 -7.72
CA LEU A 42 1.02 -0.56 -7.98
C LEU A 42 -0.50 -0.66 -8.05
N ILE A 43 -1.04 -1.71 -8.66
CA ILE A 43 -2.49 -1.97 -8.65
C ILE A 43 -2.98 -2.21 -7.22
N GLY A 44 -2.24 -2.96 -6.41
CA GLY A 44 -2.54 -3.17 -4.99
C GLY A 44 -2.57 -1.86 -4.20
N ASP A 45 -1.59 -0.98 -4.41
CA ASP A 45 -1.56 0.35 -3.80
C ASP A 45 -2.80 1.18 -4.19
N ILE A 46 -3.20 1.16 -5.48
CA ILE A 46 -4.40 1.87 -5.96
C ILE A 46 -5.66 1.31 -5.29
N ILE A 47 -5.81 -0.02 -5.24
CA ILE A 47 -6.96 -0.66 -4.57
C ILE A 47 -7.01 -0.24 -3.11
N MET A 48 -5.88 -0.27 -2.41
CA MET A 48 -5.79 0.14 -1.00
C MET A 48 -6.13 1.62 -0.81
N LEU A 49 -5.66 2.49 -1.70
CA LEU A 49 -5.99 3.92 -1.68
C LEU A 49 -7.50 4.15 -1.88
N LEU A 50 -8.14 3.41 -2.77
CA LEU A 50 -9.60 3.47 -2.97
C LEU A 50 -10.39 2.90 -1.79
N GLN A 51 -9.86 1.86 -1.14
CA GLN A 51 -10.53 1.21 0.00
C GLN A 51 -10.45 2.04 1.29
N SER A 52 -9.38 2.81 1.51
CA SER A 52 -9.20 3.55 2.78
C SER A 52 -10.38 4.49 3.12
N PRO A 53 -10.86 5.36 2.20
CA PRO A 53 -12.04 6.18 2.46
C PRO A 53 -13.32 5.37 2.64
N MET A 54 -13.51 4.29 1.86
CA MET A 54 -14.67 3.42 1.94
C MET A 54 -14.78 2.75 3.32
N MET A 55 -13.66 2.23 3.82
CA MET A 55 -13.59 1.62 5.14
C MET A 55 -13.89 2.64 6.24
N ASN A 56 -13.38 3.87 6.14
CA ASN A 56 -13.68 4.94 7.09
C ASN A 56 -15.19 5.24 7.15
N VAL A 57 -15.88 5.25 6.00
CA VAL A 57 -17.33 5.46 5.93
C VAL A 57 -18.09 4.29 6.55
N ILE A 58 -17.73 3.05 6.21
CA ILE A 58 -18.38 1.84 6.77
C ILE A 58 -18.21 1.80 8.29
N SER A 59 -17.00 2.05 8.80
CA SER A 59 -16.73 2.10 10.24
C SER A 59 -17.54 3.20 10.93
N GLY A 60 -17.69 4.37 10.30
CA GLY A 60 -18.56 5.43 10.77
C GLY A 60 -20.02 4.97 10.92
N LEU A 61 -20.59 4.35 9.88
CA LEU A 61 -21.98 3.87 9.88
C LEU A 61 -22.22 2.73 10.88
N GLN A 62 -21.33 1.75 10.95
CA GLN A 62 -21.46 0.61 11.87
C GLN A 62 -21.30 1.04 13.33
N GLY A 63 -20.42 2.01 13.60
CA GLY A 63 -20.19 2.56 14.92
C GLY A 63 -21.29 3.54 15.37
N SER A 64 -21.96 4.24 14.45
CA SER A 64 -23.02 5.20 14.79
C SER A 64 -24.42 4.59 14.84
N GLY A 65 -24.73 3.63 13.96
CA GLY A 65 -26.05 3.02 13.84
C GLY A 65 -26.14 1.65 14.52
N GLY A 66 -25.61 0.61 13.87
CA GLY A 66 -25.88 -0.79 14.22
C GLY A 66 -25.45 -1.18 15.64
N HIS A 67 -24.19 -0.96 16.00
CA HIS A 67 -23.67 -1.41 17.32
C HIS A 67 -24.20 -0.58 18.48
N LYS A 68 -24.34 0.75 18.29
CA LYS A 68 -24.89 1.63 19.32
C LYS A 68 -26.36 1.31 19.60
N ILE A 69 -27.17 1.14 18.55
CA ILE A 69 -28.59 0.81 18.71
C ILE A 69 -28.74 -0.58 19.34
N ALA A 70 -28.00 -1.59 18.88
CA ALA A 70 -28.04 -2.92 19.47
C ALA A 70 -27.62 -2.92 20.96
N GLY A 71 -26.58 -2.17 21.32
CA GLY A 71 -26.14 -2.01 22.71
C GLY A 71 -27.18 -1.30 23.58
N LEU A 72 -27.83 -0.26 23.06
CA LEU A 72 -28.91 0.44 23.76
C LEU A 72 -30.15 -0.45 23.96
N VAL A 73 -30.54 -1.23 22.96
CA VAL A 73 -31.66 -2.19 23.07
C VAL A 73 -31.36 -3.23 24.15
N LYS A 74 -30.15 -3.80 24.15
CA LYS A 74 -29.74 -4.76 25.17
C LYS A 74 -29.74 -4.16 26.59
N ALA A 75 -29.25 -2.93 26.75
CA ALA A 75 -29.27 -2.24 28.03
C ALA A 75 -30.70 -1.94 28.53
N LEU A 76 -31.65 -1.70 27.63
CA LEU A 76 -33.07 -1.53 27.98
C LEU A 76 -33.71 -2.86 28.40
N GLU A 77 -33.39 -3.97 27.73
CA GLU A 77 -33.85 -5.32 28.06
C GLU A 77 -33.37 -5.74 29.47
N GLU A 78 -32.09 -5.53 29.77
CA GLU A 78 -31.50 -5.85 31.09
C GLU A 78 -32.10 -5.00 32.23
N ARG A 79 -32.63 -3.81 31.94
CA ARG A 79 -33.25 -2.91 32.93
C ARG A 79 -34.75 -3.15 33.10
N ALA A 80 -35.41 -3.71 32.10
CA ALA A 80 -36.83 -4.07 32.12
C ALA A 80 -37.10 -5.45 32.73
N SER A 81 -36.06 -6.29 32.80
CA SER A 81 -36.01 -7.58 33.51
C SER A 81 -35.84 -7.38 35.02
#